data_AF-A0A1G1LZZ1-F1
#
_entry.id   AF-A0A1G1LZZ1-F1
#
_cell.length_a   1.000
_cell.length_b   1.000
_cell.length_c   1.000
_cell.angle_alpha   90.00
_cell.angle_beta   90.00
_cell.angle_gamma   90.00
#
_symmetry.space_group_name_H-M   'P 1'
#
loop_
_entity.id
_entity.type
_entity.pdbx_description
1 polymer ?
#
loop_
_entity_poly.entity_id
_entity_poly.type
_entity_poly.pdbx_seq_one_letter_code
_entity_poly.pdbx_strand_id
1 'polypeptide(L)'
;MGLLPGKKVFIINTLGAPLAIVESSGGIKSMEQIIDNETFRFCAMEMLGHKYFGSVPTVSDEERKKMLEEVARIAASWPVR
;
A
#
# COMPACT_ATOMS: atom_id res chain seq x y z
N MET A 1 17.51 -13.56 12.30
CA MET A 1 17.48 -12.19 11.76
C MET A 1 16.03 -11.78 11.56
N GLY A 2 15.73 -10.49 11.75
CA GLY A 2 14.39 -9.92 11.91
C GLY A 2 13.81 -10.16 13.32
N LEU A 3 13.44 -9.09 14.03
CA LEU A 3 12.94 -9.15 15.42
C LEU A 3 11.41 -9.09 15.54
N LEU A 4 10.69 -9.04 14.41
CA LEU A 4 9.25 -8.79 14.38
C LEU A 4 8.47 -9.93 13.69
N PRO A 5 8.76 -11.22 13.99
CA PRO A 5 8.04 -12.34 13.39
C PRO A 5 6.55 -12.30 13.73
N GLY A 6 5.71 -12.67 12.77
CA GLY A 6 4.25 -12.74 12.92
C GLY A 6 3.54 -11.38 13.00
N LYS A 7 4.28 -10.26 12.89
CA LYS A 7 3.67 -8.95 12.63
C LYS A 7 3.28 -8.86 11.16
N LYS A 8 2.06 -8.41 10.90
CA LYS A 8 1.48 -8.30 9.56
C LYS A 8 1.45 -6.84 9.14
N VAL A 9 1.73 -6.57 7.87
CA VAL A 9 1.81 -5.24 7.30
C VAL A 9 0.95 -5.17 6.05
N PHE A 10 0.22 -4.06 5.89
CA PHE A 10 -0.45 -3.71 4.65
C PHE A 10 -0.26 -2.22 4.43
N ILE A 11 -0.03 -1.82 3.19
CA ILE A 11 0.35 -0.45 2.87
C ILE A 11 -0.75 0.22 2.06
N ILE A 12 -1.14 1.41 2.49
CA ILE A 12 -2.02 2.30 1.74
C ILE A 12 -1.19 3.49 1.31
N ASN A 13 -0.98 3.65 0.01
CA ASN A 13 -0.12 4.68 -0.53
C ASN A 13 -0.87 5.56 -1.53
N THR A 14 -0.86 6.87 -1.29
CA THR A 14 -1.42 7.86 -2.21
C THR A 14 -0.33 8.38 -3.14
N LEU A 15 -0.68 8.59 -4.40
CA LEU A 15 0.23 9.06 -5.44
C LEU A 15 -0.33 10.36 -6.04
N GLY A 16 0.58 11.29 -6.36
CA GLY A 16 0.23 12.51 -7.11
C GLY A 16 -0.06 12.22 -8.58
N ALA A 17 0.73 11.33 -9.19
CA ALA A 17 0.54 10.91 -10.57
C ALA A 17 -0.53 9.80 -10.68
N PRO A 18 -1.12 9.59 -11.88
CA PRO A 18 -1.96 8.42 -12.14
C PRO A 18 -1.18 7.13 -11.91
N LEU A 19 -1.85 6.11 -11.36
CA LEU A 19 -1.22 4.83 -11.03
C LEU A 19 -0.53 4.20 -12.25
N ALA A 20 -1.19 4.18 -13.40
CA ALA A 20 -0.65 3.61 -14.64
C ALA A 20 0.68 4.26 -15.06
N ILE A 21 0.86 5.56 -14.81
CA ILE A 21 2.12 6.27 -15.12
C ILE A 21 3.23 5.78 -14.18
N VAL A 22 2.94 5.67 -12.89
CA VAL A 22 3.91 5.19 -11.88
C VAL A 22 4.24 3.71 -12.08
N GLU A 23 3.28 2.90 -12.52
CA GLU A 23 3.50 1.50 -12.89
C GLU A 23 4.40 1.38 -14.12
N SER A 24 4.09 2.12 -15.19
CA SER A 24 4.84 2.05 -16.45
C SER A 24 6.30 2.51 -16.32
N SER A 25 6.61 3.40 -15.37
CA SER A 25 7.98 3.83 -15.08
C SER A 25 8.77 2.86 -14.20
N GLY A 26 8.14 1.78 -13.72
CA GLY A 26 8.75 0.86 -12.75
C GLY A 26 8.76 1.39 -11.32
N GLY A 27 8.03 2.47 -11.04
CA GLY A 27 7.94 3.08 -9.71
C GLY A 27 7.31 2.16 -8.67
N ILE A 28 6.22 1.45 -9.03
CA ILE A 28 5.59 0.46 -8.12
C ILE A 28 6.57 -0.64 -7.74
N LYS A 29 7.25 -1.24 -8.73
CA LYS A 29 8.24 -2.30 -8.50
C LYS A 29 9.39 -1.84 -7.59
N SER A 30 9.87 -0.62 -7.80
CA SER A 30 10.93 -0.04 -6.96
C SER A 30 10.47 0.14 -5.51
N MET A 31 9.23 0.60 -5.32
CA MET A 31 8.64 0.73 -3.98
C MET A 31 8.46 -0.63 -3.31
N GLU A 32 7.90 -1.63 -3.99
CA GLU A 32 7.76 -2.99 -3.45
C GLU A 32 9.12 -3.59 -3.07
N GLN A 33 10.16 -3.37 -3.87
CA GLN A 33 11.49 -3.88 -3.53
C GLN A 33 12.02 -3.26 -2.22
N ILE A 34 12.04 -1.94 -2.12
CA ILE A 34 12.61 -1.24 -0.97
C ILE A 34 11.74 -1.45 0.28
N ILE A 35 10.43 -1.34 0.13
CA ILE A 35 9.49 -1.36 1.25
C ILE A 35 9.24 -2.80 1.71
N ASP A 36 8.89 -3.71 0.81
CA ASP A 36 8.54 -5.07 1.21
C ASP A 36 9.79 -5.84 1.60
N ASN A 37 10.78 -5.91 0.71
CA ASN A 37 11.90 -6.82 0.89
C ASN A 37 12.95 -6.23 1.83
N GLU A 38 13.45 -5.05 1.50
CA GLU A 38 14.59 -4.47 2.22
C GLU A 38 14.19 -3.86 3.58
N THR A 39 12.90 -3.55 3.78
CA THR A 39 12.41 -3.00 5.06
C THR A 39 11.63 -4.04 5.86
N PHE A 40 10.43 -4.44 5.42
CA PHE A 40 9.51 -5.21 6.27
C PHE A 40 9.87 -6.70 6.37
N ARG A 41 10.13 -7.38 5.26
CA ARG A 41 10.54 -8.80 5.24
C ARG A 41 11.94 -8.97 5.84
N PHE A 42 12.85 -8.02 5.64
CA PHE A 42 14.12 -7.99 6.35
C PHE A 42 13.93 -8.00 7.89
N CYS A 43 12.90 -7.30 8.38
CA CYS A 43 12.50 -7.32 9.79
C CYS A 43 11.70 -8.56 10.22
N ALA A 44 11.56 -9.57 9.34
CA ALA A 44 10.75 -10.78 9.51
C ALA A 44 9.23 -10.53 9.64
N MET A 45 8.71 -9.41 9.14
CA MET A 45 7.27 -9.17 9.04
C MET A 45 6.65 -9.86 7.82
N GLU A 46 5.34 -10.08 7.88
CA GLU A 46 4.52 -10.63 6.81
C GLU A 46 3.81 -9.50 6.05
N MET A 47 4.17 -9.31 4.77
CA MET A 47 3.46 -8.40 3.88
C MET A 47 2.16 -9.03 3.39
N LEU A 48 1.02 -8.42 3.72
CA LEU A 48 -0.31 -8.84 3.27
C LEU A 48 -0.72 -8.21 1.95
N GLY A 49 -0.14 -7.07 1.57
CA GLY A 49 -0.43 -6.41 0.32
C GLY A 49 -0.36 -4.90 0.37
N HIS A 50 -0.60 -4.30 -0.79
CA HIS A 50 -0.52 -2.87 -1.04
C HIS A 50 -1.80 -2.39 -1.69
N LYS A 51 -2.21 -1.17 -1.36
CA LYS A 51 -3.23 -0.42 -2.07
C LYS A 51 -2.66 0.92 -2.50
N TYR A 52 -2.52 1.09 -3.81
CA TYR A 52 -2.11 2.34 -4.43
C TYR A 52 -3.33 3.13 -4.92
N PHE A 53 -3.40 4.40 -4.54
CA PHE A 53 -4.38 5.34 -5.05
C PHE A 53 -3.68 6.41 -5.89
N GLY A 54 -3.92 6.40 -7.20
CA GLY A 54 -3.37 7.38 -8.14
C GLY A 54 -4.12 8.71 -8.10
N SER A 55 -3.43 9.78 -8.49
CA SER A 55 -4.04 11.10 -8.73
C SER A 55 -4.84 11.69 -7.57
N VAL A 56 -4.56 11.29 -6.32
CA VAL A 56 -5.33 11.68 -5.14
C VAL A 56 -5.52 13.21 -5.00
N PRO A 57 -4.50 14.06 -5.31
CA PRO A 57 -4.67 15.51 -5.25
C PRO A 57 -5.56 16.10 -6.33
N THR A 58 -5.80 15.40 -7.45
CA THR A 58 -6.45 15.95 -8.65
C THR A 58 -7.78 15.28 -9.02
N VAL A 59 -8.10 14.11 -8.46
CA VAL A 59 -9.41 13.47 -8.61
C VAL A 59 -10.52 14.27 -7.92
N SER A 60 -11.77 13.96 -8.27
CA SER A 60 -12.93 14.56 -7.62
C SER A 60 -13.04 14.18 -6.15
N ASP A 61 -13.80 14.96 -5.38
CA ASP A 61 -14.10 14.62 -3.99
C ASP A 61 -14.86 13.30 -3.84
N GLU A 62 -15.76 13.04 -4.79
CA GLU A 62 -16.52 11.79 -4.86
C GLU A 62 -15.60 10.57 -5.08
N GLU A 63 -14.59 10.69 -5.94
CA GLU A 63 -13.59 9.64 -6.11
C GLU A 63 -12.75 9.45 -4.84
N ARG A 64 -12.36 10.52 -4.14
CA ARG A 64 -11.66 10.37 -2.85
C ARG A 64 -12.52 9.69 -1.80
N LYS A 65 -13.82 9.95 -1.76
CA LYS A 65 -14.75 9.23 -0.87
C LYS A 65 -14.78 7.74 -1.18
N LYS A 66 -14.82 7.35 -2.46
CA LYS A 66 -14.73 5.94 -2.87
C LYS A 66 -13.41 5.29 -2.44
N MET A 67 -12.28 6.02 -2.55
CA MET A 67 -10.98 5.54 -2.04
C MET A 67 -11.03 5.30 -0.53
N LEU A 68 -11.66 6.19 0.24
CA LEU A 68 -11.84 6.01 1.69
C LEU A 68 -12.73 4.80 2.02
N GLU A 69 -13.79 4.56 1.24
CA GLU A 69 -14.61 3.35 1.40
C GLU A 69 -13.82 2.07 1.13
N GLU A 70 -12.92 2.08 0.14
CA GLU A 70 -12.00 0.96 -0.11
C GLU A 70 -11.04 0.74 1.07
N VAL A 71 -10.48 1.81 1.64
CA VAL A 71 -9.65 1.73 2.85
C VAL A 71 -10.45 1.18 4.02
N ALA A 72 -11.69 1.62 4.22
CA ALA A 72 -12.56 1.12 5.29
C ALA A 72 -12.84 -0.38 5.12
N ARG A 73 -13.06 -0.87 3.88
CA ARG A 73 -13.23 -2.31 3.60
C ARG A 73 -11.96 -3.10 3.91
N ILE A 74 -10.80 -2.59 3.50
CA ILE A 74 -9.50 -3.23 3.82
C ILE A 74 -9.31 -3.32 5.33
N ALA A 75 -9.52 -2.22 6.05
CA ALA A 75 -9.39 -2.17 7.50
C ALA A 75 -10.40 -3.10 8.21
N ALA A 76 -11.64 -3.18 7.73
CA ALA A 76 -12.65 -4.10 8.27
C ALA A 76 -12.31 -5.58 8.00
N SER A 77 -11.61 -5.86 6.90
CA SER A 77 -11.11 -7.21 6.58
C SER A 77 -9.83 -7.59 7.34
N TRP A 78 -9.28 -6.67 8.13
CA TRP A 78 -8.06 -6.94 8.89
C TRP A 78 -8.29 -8.14 9.79
N PRO A 79 -7.36 -9.11 9.85
CA PRO A 79 -7.44 -10.20 10.79
C PRO A 79 -7.26 -9.64 12.20
N VAL A 80 -8.37 -9.24 12.82
CA VAL A 80 -8.44 -8.87 14.23
C VAL A 80 -8.06 -10.11 15.03
N ARG A 81 -7.06 -9.97 15.89
CA ARG A 81 -6.76 -10.97 16.93
C ARG A 81 -7.68 -10.75 18.11
#